data_AF-A0A7C3L0R9-F1
#
_entry.id   AF-A0A7C3L0R9-F1
#
_cell.length_a   1.000
_cell.length_b   1.000
_cell.length_c   1.000
_cell.angle_alpha   90.00
_cell.angle_beta   90.00
_cell.angle_gamma   90.00
#
_symmetry.space_group_name_H-M   'P 1'
#
loop_
_entity.id
_entity.type
_entity.pdbx_description
1 polymer ?
#
loop_
_entity_poly.entity_id
_entity_poly.type
_entity_poly.pdbx_seq_one_letter_code
_entity_poly.pdbx_strand_id
1 'polypeptide(L)'
;MKTRLAFAALALAALALTGCQNNKSAAADSKSSKTASMSVINTKCPYSGNPVKQGVTADYNGAKVGFCCNGCQGKFAALDDAGKKAVM
;
A
#
# COMPACT_ATOMS: atom_id res chain seq x y z
N MET A 1 20.91 -17.07 61.79
CA MET A 1 20.60 -18.52 61.70
C MET A 1 19.09 -18.67 61.53
N LYS A 2 18.66 -19.27 60.40
CA LYS A 2 17.28 -19.72 60.08
C LYS A 2 16.25 -18.57 59.96
N THR A 3 15.57 -18.32 58.84
CA THR A 3 15.06 -19.22 57.80
C THR A 3 14.80 -18.41 56.53
N ARG A 4 15.31 -18.91 55.40
CA ARG A 4 14.73 -18.63 54.08
C ARG A 4 13.40 -19.37 53.95
N LEU A 5 12.64 -19.02 52.91
CA LEU A 5 11.43 -19.68 52.38
C LEU A 5 10.14 -18.94 52.76
N ALA A 6 9.56 -18.25 51.77
CA ALA A 6 8.30 -18.67 51.15
C ALA A 6 7.55 -17.47 50.54
N PHE A 7 7.49 -17.48 49.21
CA PHE A 7 6.34 -17.13 48.38
C PHE A 7 5.65 -15.77 48.65
N ALA A 8 6.02 -14.72 47.90
CA ALA A 8 5.45 -14.47 46.58
C ALA A 8 3.92 -14.31 46.61
N ALA A 9 3.43 -13.09 46.83
CA ALA A 9 2.20 -12.55 46.25
C ALA A 9 1.89 -11.16 46.85
N LEU A 10 2.68 -10.13 46.53
CA LEU A 10 2.21 -8.74 46.60
C LEU A 10 3.16 -7.80 45.83
N ALA A 11 3.18 -7.91 44.50
CA ALA A 11 3.77 -6.90 43.64
C ALA A 11 2.66 -6.40 42.70
N LEU A 12 1.89 -5.45 43.23
CA LEU A 12 1.16 -4.50 42.41
C LEU A 12 2.15 -3.74 41.52
N ALA A 13 1.71 -3.51 40.28
CA ALA A 13 2.10 -2.40 39.42
C ALA A 13 3.56 -2.36 38.92
N ALA A 14 3.77 -2.85 37.70
CA ALA A 14 4.24 -2.03 36.59
C ALA A 14 4.41 -2.90 35.34
N LEU A 15 3.36 -3.02 34.54
CA LEU A 15 3.52 -3.29 33.11
C LEU A 15 4.24 -2.09 32.49
N ALA A 16 5.56 -2.22 32.32
CA ALA A 16 6.34 -1.35 31.47
C ALA A 16 7.31 -2.21 30.62
N LEU A 17 6.75 -3.15 29.85
CA LEU A 17 7.38 -3.57 28.60
C LEU A 17 6.88 -2.65 27.49
N THR A 18 7.56 -1.55 27.26
CA THR A 18 7.77 -1.07 25.90
C THR A 18 9.08 -0.32 25.87
N GLY A 19 10.14 -1.02 25.49
CA GLY A 19 11.32 -0.35 24.96
C GLY A 19 10.95 0.31 23.63
N CYS A 20 11.37 1.56 23.46
CA CYS A 20 11.62 2.10 22.13
C CYS A 20 12.74 3.14 22.19
N GLN A 21 13.74 2.88 21.36
CA GLN A 21 14.98 3.61 21.18
C GLN A 21 14.70 4.94 20.46
N ASN A 22 15.22 6.04 21.03
CA ASN A 22 16.00 7.05 20.33
C ASN A 22 15.68 7.33 18.84
N ASN A 23 14.95 8.41 18.53
CA ASN A 23 15.50 9.61 17.86
C ASN A 23 14.42 10.54 17.29
N LYS A 24 14.67 11.82 17.52
CA LYS A 24 14.02 12.98 16.93
C LYS A 24 14.30 13.02 15.42
N SER A 25 13.26 13.01 14.59
CA SER A 25 13.02 14.02 13.54
C SER A 25 11.90 13.58 12.58
N ALA A 26 10.81 14.34 12.61
CA ALA A 26 9.95 14.53 11.45
C ALA A 26 10.71 15.41 10.46
N ALA A 27 11.01 14.88 9.27
CA ALA A 27 11.14 15.61 8.01
C ALA A 27 11.44 14.63 6.87
N ALA A 28 10.59 14.68 5.85
CA ALA A 28 10.86 14.23 4.49
C ALA A 28 11.13 12.72 4.28
N ASP A 29 10.08 11.92 4.43
CA ASP A 29 9.90 10.82 3.48
C ASP A 29 9.57 11.44 2.12
N SER A 30 10.61 11.65 1.32
CA SER A 30 10.52 12.07 -0.06
C SER A 30 11.60 11.33 -0.84
N LYS A 31 11.45 10.01 -0.88
CA LYS A 31 11.84 9.09 -1.96
C LYS A 31 11.74 7.65 -1.46
N SER A 32 10.52 7.20 -1.19
CA SER A 32 10.22 5.76 -1.22
C SER A 32 8.75 5.53 -1.59
N SER A 33 8.35 6.06 -2.76
CA SER A 33 7.22 5.51 -3.49
C SER A 33 7.75 4.82 -4.74
N LYS A 34 8.61 3.82 -4.52
CA LYS A 34 8.88 2.77 -5.47
C LYS A 34 8.27 1.53 -4.83
N THR A 35 7.38 0.86 -5.56
CA THR A 35 6.60 -0.31 -5.12
C THR A 35 5.21 0.03 -4.54
N ALA A 36 4.45 0.83 -5.26
CA ALA A 36 3.06 0.47 -5.52
C ALA A 36 2.95 0.07 -7.00
N SER A 37 3.75 -0.93 -7.40
CA SER A 37 3.42 -1.74 -8.57
C SER A 37 2.22 -2.58 -8.18
N MET A 38 1.08 -1.94 -7.95
CA MET A 38 -0.21 -2.60 -7.96
C MET A 38 -0.25 -3.33 -9.30
N SER A 39 -0.14 -4.66 -9.27
CA SER A 39 0.01 -5.49 -10.46
C SER A 39 -1.10 -5.16 -11.45
N VAL A 40 -0.76 -4.39 -12.48
CA VAL A 40 -1.68 -4.12 -13.58
C VAL A 40 -1.61 -5.26 -14.58
N ILE A 41 -2.73 -5.61 -15.18
CA ILE A 41 -2.82 -6.75 -16.10
C ILE A 41 -2.15 -6.48 -17.45
N ASN A 42 -1.82 -5.22 -17.74
CA ASN A 42 -1.30 -4.78 -19.03
C ASN A 42 0.00 -3.96 -18.87
N THR A 43 0.89 -4.11 -19.85
CA THR A 43 2.15 -3.36 -19.93
C THR A 43 2.06 -2.15 -20.86
N LYS A 44 1.07 -2.13 -21.75
CA LYS A 44 0.82 -1.06 -22.74
C LYS A 44 -0.60 -0.50 -22.59
N CYS A 45 -0.74 0.80 -22.84
CA CYS A 45 -2.02 1.50 -22.83
C CYS A 45 -2.92 0.93 -23.94
N PRO A 46 -4.16 0.51 -23.66
CA PRO A 46 -5.02 -0.10 -24.67
C PRO A 46 -5.45 0.87 -25.77
N TYR A 47 -5.42 2.18 -25.51
CA TYR A 47 -5.78 3.20 -26.50
C TYR A 47 -4.67 3.54 -27.49
N SER A 48 -3.41 3.50 -27.05
CA SER A 48 -2.30 4.10 -27.80
C SER A 48 -1.09 3.18 -27.98
N GLY A 49 -1.04 2.03 -27.29
CA GLY A 49 0.12 1.13 -27.30
C GLY A 49 1.34 1.67 -26.56
N ASN A 50 1.27 2.88 -26.01
CA ASN A 50 2.34 3.48 -25.22
C ASN A 50 2.54 2.74 -23.88
N PRO A 51 3.75 2.78 -23.29
CA PRO A 51 3.98 2.18 -21.97
C PRO A 51 3.06 2.78 -20.91
N VAL A 52 2.59 1.93 -19.99
CA VAL A 52 1.76 2.37 -18.85
C VAL A 52 2.57 3.25 -17.90
N LYS A 53 1.91 4.27 -17.34
CA LYS A 53 2.50 5.15 -16.33
C LYS A 53 2.13 4.63 -14.95
N GLN A 54 3.12 4.54 -14.06
CA GLN A 54 2.88 4.12 -12.67
C GLN A 54 1.87 5.05 -11.98
N GLY A 55 0.94 4.45 -11.23
CA GLY A 55 -0.12 5.16 -10.52
C GLY A 55 -1.31 5.58 -11.38
N VAL A 56 -1.26 5.44 -12.71
CA VAL A 56 -2.38 5.73 -13.60
C VAL A 56 -3.12 4.44 -13.93
N THR A 57 -4.05 4.05 -13.05
CA THR A 57 -4.76 2.77 -13.15
C THR A 57 -6.27 2.90 -12.95
N ALA A 58 -7.04 1.96 -13.48
CA ALA A 58 -8.47 1.79 -13.19
C ALA A 58 -8.81 0.32 -12.93
N ASP A 59 -9.84 0.07 -12.13
CA ASP A 59 -10.32 -1.28 -11.83
C ASP A 59 -11.22 -1.82 -12.96
N TYR A 60 -10.99 -3.07 -13.35
CA TYR A 60 -11.77 -3.81 -14.32
C TYR A 60 -11.67 -5.31 -14.08
N ASN A 61 -12.82 -6.00 -14.05
CA ASN A 61 -12.89 -7.46 -13.88
C ASN A 61 -12.04 -8.00 -12.71
N GLY A 62 -12.06 -7.30 -11.57
CA GLY A 62 -11.31 -7.70 -10.37
C GLY A 62 -9.80 -7.48 -10.45
N ALA A 63 -9.31 -6.83 -11.50
CA ALA A 63 -7.90 -6.48 -11.66
C ALA A 63 -7.71 -5.00 -11.97
N LYS A 64 -6.46 -4.51 -11.91
CA LYS A 64 -6.14 -3.13 -12.30
C LYS A 64 -5.60 -3.08 -13.72
N VAL A 65 -6.07 -2.11 -14.49
CA VAL A 65 -5.58 -1.78 -15.84
C VAL A 65 -4.76 -0.50 -15.73
N GLY A 66 -3.55 -0.49 -16.28
CA GLY A 66 -2.67 0.68 -16.37
C GLY A 66 -2.86 1.48 -17.65
N PHE A 67 -2.62 2.79 -17.59
CA PHE A 67 -2.74 3.71 -18.73
C PHE A 67 -1.51 4.60 -18.88
N CYS A 68 -1.25 5.08 -20.10
CA CYS A 68 -0.12 5.98 -20.34
C CYS A 68 -0.35 7.41 -19.78
N CYS A 69 -1.60 7.80 -19.53
CA CYS A 69 -1.96 9.13 -19.01
C CYS A 69 -3.33 9.14 -18.32
N ASN A 70 -3.57 10.16 -17.49
CA ASN A 70 -4.84 10.36 -16.78
C ASN A 70 -6.03 10.54 -17.74
N GLY A 71 -5.82 11.10 -18.94
CA GLY A 71 -6.86 11.20 -19.95
C GLY A 71 -7.39 9.84 -20.39
N CYS A 72 -6.50 8.90 -20.72
CA CYS A 72 -6.87 7.53 -21.07
C CYS A 72 -7.56 6.81 -19.91
N GLN A 73 -7.05 6.96 -18.69
CA GLN A 73 -7.67 6.39 -17.49
C GLN A 73 -9.07 6.95 -17.24
N GLY A 74 -9.26 8.26 -17.37
CA GLY A 74 -10.56 8.93 -17.22
C GLY A 74 -11.56 8.49 -18.29
N LYS A 75 -11.13 8.43 -19.55
CA LYS A 75 -11.97 7.89 -20.64
C LYS A 75 -12.40 6.46 -20.34
N PHE A 76 -11.49 5.63 -19.84
CA PHE A 76 -11.78 4.25 -19.49
C PHE A 76 -12.76 4.13 -18.30
N ALA A 77 -12.56 4.93 -17.26
CA ALA A 77 -13.44 4.95 -16.09
C ALA A 77 -14.87 5.41 -16.41
N ALA A 78 -15.02 6.27 -17.43
CA ALA A 78 -16.31 6.77 -17.89
C ALA A 78 -17.11 5.80 -18.77
N LEU A 79 -16.49 4.69 -19.23
CA LEU A 79 -17.18 3.68 -20.03
C LEU A 79 -18.06 2.78 -19.15
N ASP A 80 -19.15 2.27 -19.71
CA ASP A 80 -19.88 1.13 -19.19
C ASP A 80 -19.09 -0.18 -19.43
N ASP A 81 -19.58 -1.31 -18.91
CA ASP A 81 -18.90 -2.61 -19.01
C ASP A 81 -18.64 -3.06 -20.46
N ALA A 82 -19.57 -2.79 -21.38
CA ALA A 82 -19.39 -3.13 -22.79
C ALA A 82 -18.30 -2.24 -23.42
N GLY A 83 -18.30 -0.95 -23.11
CA GLY A 83 -17.26 -0.02 -23.54
C GLY A 83 -15.88 -0.41 -23.02
N LYS A 84 -15.77 -0.79 -21.75
CA LYS A 84 -14.51 -1.26 -21.15
C LYS A 84 -14.04 -2.56 -21.82
N LYS A 85 -14.94 -3.51 -22.09
CA LYS A 85 -14.62 -4.76 -22.81
C LYS A 85 -14.14 -4.55 -24.24
N ALA A 86 -14.58 -3.50 -24.92
CA ALA A 86 -14.14 -3.21 -26.29
C ALA A 86 -12.72 -2.65 -26.36
N VAL A 87 -12.21 -2.11 -25.24
CA VAL A 87 -10.92 -1.42 -25.17
C VAL A 87 -9.81 -2.33 -24.64
N MET A 88 -10.11 -3.34 -23.82
CA MET A 88 -9.15 -4.38 -23.43
C MET A 88 -9.14 -5.56 -24.38
#